data_AF-A0A1B7HSD2-F1
#
_entry.id   AF-A0A1B7HSD2-F1
#
_cell.length_a   1.000
_cell.length_b   1.000
_cell.length_c   1.000
_cell.angle_alpha   90.00
_cell.angle_beta   90.00
_cell.angle_gamma   90.00
#
_symmetry.space_group_name_H-M   'P 1'
#
loop_
_entity.id
_entity.type
_entity.pdbx_description
1 polymer ?
#
loop_
_entity_poly.entity_id
_entity_poly.type
_entity_poly.pdbx_seq_one_letter_code
_entity_poly.pdbx_strand_id
1 'polypeptide(L)'
;MLVEHGISHITHRKIAEAAGVSLGSMTYYFDGIESLLSEAFTQFAYQMSDDYRHRMEQARNRDEACEAIVDMICGEKIATSYNMHVMYQLYAYANRNPALKIIMQDWMCRSQQVLEAFFDPITARALDAFIEGMTLHYVTDRNPLSREDLRRMLAKIVG
;
A
#
# COMPACT_ATOMS: atom_id res chain seq x y z
N MET A 1 -4.89 6.52 -15.20
CA MET A 1 -4.27 5.47 -16.06
C MET A 1 -4.38 4.05 -15.50
N LEU A 2 -3.64 3.67 -14.44
CA LEU A 2 -3.69 2.29 -13.89
C LEU A 2 -5.08 1.89 -13.38
N VAL A 3 -5.75 2.79 -12.66
CA VAL A 3 -7.09 2.55 -12.13
C VAL A 3 -8.16 2.59 -13.23
N GLU A 4 -7.97 3.43 -14.25
CA GLU A 4 -8.96 3.65 -15.32
C GLU A 4 -8.91 2.61 -16.45
N HIS A 5 -7.71 2.08 -16.73
CA HIS A 5 -7.50 1.21 -17.90
C HIS A 5 -6.99 -0.19 -17.53
N GLY A 6 -6.47 -0.37 -16.31
CA GLY A 6 -5.79 -1.60 -15.92
C GLY A 6 -4.44 -1.79 -16.63
N ILE A 7 -3.53 -2.52 -16.00
CA ILE A 7 -2.15 -2.72 -16.46
C ILE A 7 -2.06 -3.25 -17.89
N SER A 8 -2.99 -4.10 -18.31
CA SER A 8 -3.00 -4.75 -19.63
C SER A 8 -3.28 -3.81 -20.81
N HIS A 9 -3.83 -2.62 -20.55
CA HIS A 9 -4.21 -1.67 -21.61
C HIS A 9 -3.36 -0.40 -21.64
N ILE A 10 -2.30 -0.36 -20.83
CA ILE A 10 -1.37 0.77 -20.77
C ILE A 10 -0.29 0.61 -21.83
N THR A 11 -0.01 1.71 -22.54
CA THR A 11 1.09 1.79 -23.51
C THR A 11 1.83 3.13 -23.34
N HIS A 12 3.08 3.20 -23.79
CA HIS A 12 3.84 4.46 -23.78
C HIS A 12 3.10 5.60 -24.48
N ARG A 13 2.41 5.32 -25.59
CA ARG A 13 1.66 6.32 -26.34
C ARG A 13 0.53 6.91 -25.49
N LYS A 14 -0.26 6.06 -24.84
CA LYS A 14 -1.36 6.52 -23.97
C LYS A 14 -0.84 7.31 -22.77
N ILE A 15 0.28 6.90 -22.18
CA ILE A 15 0.89 7.65 -21.07
C ILE A 15 1.46 8.98 -21.55
N ALA A 16 2.17 9.01 -22.68
CA ALA A 16 2.72 10.23 -23.26
C ALA A 16 1.62 11.27 -23.53
N GLU A 17 0.51 10.82 -24.13
CA GLU A 17 -0.68 11.64 -24.36
C GLU A 17 -1.29 12.16 -23.06
N ALA A 18 -1.51 11.30 -22.07
CA ALA A 18 -2.06 11.70 -20.77
C ALA A 18 -1.15 12.66 -19.99
N ALA A 19 0.18 12.52 -20.12
CA ALA A 19 1.17 13.35 -19.45
C ALA A 19 1.54 14.63 -20.24
N GLY A 20 1.04 14.80 -21.48
CA GLY A 20 1.38 15.93 -22.33
C GLY A 20 2.84 15.97 -22.79
N VAL A 21 3.50 14.81 -22.89
CA VAL A 21 4.91 14.68 -23.29
C VAL A 21 5.06 13.95 -24.64
N SER A 22 6.23 14.08 -25.26
CA SER A 22 6.51 13.35 -26.51
C SER A 22 6.70 11.86 -26.26
N LEU A 23 6.31 11.02 -27.23
CA LEU A 23 6.61 9.58 -27.18
C LEU A 23 8.12 9.31 -27.10
N GLY A 24 8.94 10.14 -27.76
CA GLY A 24 10.40 10.03 -27.73
C GLY A 24 10.99 10.24 -26.33
N SER A 25 10.39 11.11 -25.51
CA SER A 25 10.77 11.30 -24.11
C SER A 25 10.52 10.05 -23.29
N MET A 26 9.39 9.36 -23.50
CA MET A 26 9.08 8.11 -22.79
C MET A 26 10.11 7.03 -23.10
N THR A 27 10.44 6.82 -24.38
CA THR A 27 11.41 5.80 -24.81
C THR A 27 12.85 6.14 -24.45
N TYR A 28 13.14 7.41 -24.12
CA TYR A 28 14.45 7.84 -23.62
C TYR A 28 14.64 7.50 -22.15
N TYR A 29 13.61 7.71 -21.31
CA TYR A 29 13.69 7.47 -19.87
C TYR A 29 13.33 6.04 -19.44
N PHE A 30 12.55 5.32 -20.25
CA PHE A 30 12.02 4.02 -19.89
C PHE A 30 12.34 2.98 -20.97
N ASP A 31 13.06 1.93 -20.56
CA ASP A 31 13.36 0.77 -21.40
C ASP A 31 12.15 -0.18 -21.43
N GLY A 32 11.07 0.26 -22.05
CA GLY A 32 9.84 -0.51 -22.14
C GLY A 32 8.82 -0.22 -21.03
N ILE A 33 7.59 -0.70 -21.24
CA ILE A 33 6.46 -0.39 -20.35
C ILE A 33 6.64 -0.99 -18.96
N GLU A 34 7.37 -2.10 -18.86
CA GLU A 34 7.66 -2.77 -17.59
C GLU A 34 8.54 -1.90 -16.69
N SER A 35 9.55 -1.22 -17.25
CA SER A 35 10.41 -0.31 -16.47
C SER A 35 9.60 0.87 -15.91
N LEU A 36 8.73 1.46 -16.73
CA LEU A 36 7.84 2.54 -16.32
C LEU A 36 6.83 2.10 -15.24
N LEU A 37 6.23 0.92 -15.40
CA LEU A 37 5.34 0.35 -14.39
C LEU A 37 6.08 0.05 -13.10
N SER A 38 7.31 -0.46 -13.18
CA SER A 38 8.16 -0.71 -12.02
C SER A 38 8.41 0.58 -11.23
N GLU A 39 8.79 1.66 -11.90
CA GLU A 39 8.98 2.98 -11.27
C GLU A 39 7.68 3.52 -10.67
N ALA A 40 6.55 3.41 -11.38
CA ALA A 40 5.26 3.85 -10.88
C ALA A 40 4.83 3.10 -9.59
N PHE A 41 5.00 1.78 -9.57
CA PHE A 41 4.73 0.98 -8.38
C PHE A 41 5.72 1.24 -7.24
N THR A 42 6.98 1.51 -7.57
CA THR A 42 8.00 1.92 -6.58
C THR A 42 7.58 3.22 -5.89
N GLN A 43 7.18 4.23 -6.66
CA GLN A 43 6.71 5.49 -6.10
C GLN A 43 5.43 5.30 -5.28
N PHE A 44 4.50 4.47 -5.74
CA PHE A 44 3.29 4.14 -4.98
C PHE A 44 3.63 3.49 -3.63
N ALA A 45 4.51 2.48 -3.62
CA ALA A 45 4.94 1.80 -2.39
C ALA A 45 5.63 2.78 -1.40
N TYR A 46 6.45 3.70 -1.91
CA TYR A 46 7.07 4.73 -1.07
C TYR A 46 6.04 5.70 -0.47
N GLN A 47 5.12 6.21 -1.28
CA GLN A 47 4.05 7.11 -0.79
C GLN A 47 3.20 6.42 0.29
N MET A 48 2.80 5.17 0.06
CA MET A 48 2.05 4.39 1.06
C MET A 48 2.85 4.17 2.35
N SER A 49 4.14 3.88 2.24
CA SER A 49 5.03 3.72 3.40
C SER A 49 5.23 5.03 4.17
N ASP A 50 5.40 6.16 3.47
CA ASP A 50 5.54 7.48 4.06
C ASP A 50 4.26 7.90 4.80
N ASP A 51 3.10 7.72 4.19
CA ASP A 51 1.80 8.01 4.80
C ASP A 51 1.55 7.15 6.05
N TYR A 52 1.91 5.86 5.98
CA TYR A 52 1.81 4.94 7.11
C TYR A 52 2.70 5.39 8.27
N ARG A 53 3.98 5.67 7.99
CA ARG A 53 4.96 6.15 8.97
C ARG A 53 4.49 7.45 9.61
N HIS A 54 4.10 8.44 8.81
CA HIS A 54 3.70 9.76 9.31
C HIS A 54 2.55 9.68 10.32
N ARG A 55 1.60 8.75 10.13
CA ARG A 55 0.49 8.52 11.06
C ARG A 55 0.95 7.86 12.35
N MET A 56 1.75 6.80 12.24
CA MET A 56 2.24 6.08 13.40
C MET A 56 3.17 6.93 14.26
N GLU A 57 3.96 7.82 13.65
CA GLU A 57 4.83 8.78 14.36
C GLU A 57 4.06 9.81 15.20
N GLN A 58 2.74 9.98 14.98
CA GLN A 58 1.93 10.83 15.85
C GLN A 58 1.62 10.18 17.19
N ALA A 59 1.69 8.84 17.28
CA ALA A 59 1.43 8.10 18.49
C ALA A 59 2.61 8.20 19.47
N ARG A 60 2.31 8.38 20.74
CA ARG A 60 3.30 8.52 21.83
C ARG A 60 3.40 7.30 22.71
N ASN A 61 2.43 6.39 22.59
CA ASN A 61 2.32 5.18 23.39
C ASN A 61 1.57 4.11 22.60
N ARG A 62 1.53 2.90 23.16
CA ARG A 62 0.93 1.72 22.54
C ARG A 62 -0.57 1.88 22.27
N ASP A 63 -1.30 2.55 23.15
CA ASP A 63 -2.76 2.75 23.00
C ASP A 63 -3.07 3.71 21.84
N GLU A 64 -2.31 4.81 21.74
CA GLU A 64 -2.39 5.75 20.61
C GLU A 64 -1.99 5.08 19.29
N ALA A 65 -1.00 4.18 19.32
CA ALA A 65 -0.61 3.40 18.14
C ALA A 65 -1.75 2.46 17.69
N CYS A 66 -2.42 1.80 18.64
CA CYS A 66 -3.61 0.99 18.34
C CYS A 66 -4.73 1.83 17.72
N GLU A 67 -5.02 3.02 18.25
CA GLU A 67 -6.03 3.92 17.66
C GLU A 67 -5.63 4.40 16.26
N ALA A 68 -4.36 4.72 16.04
CA ALA A 68 -3.84 5.06 14.72
C ALA A 68 -4.03 3.91 13.72
N ILE A 69 -3.82 2.67 14.14
CA ILE A 69 -4.08 1.47 13.32
C ILE A 69 -5.56 1.36 12.94
N VAL A 70 -6.46 1.55 13.90
CA VAL A 70 -7.91 1.53 13.64
C VAL A 70 -8.30 2.65 12.67
N ASP A 71 -7.76 3.86 12.85
CA ASP A 71 -7.97 4.99 11.95
C ASP A 71 -7.45 4.72 10.54
N MET A 72 -6.36 3.98 10.39
CA MET A 72 -5.82 3.60 9.09
C MET A 72 -6.74 2.62 8.36
N ILE A 73 -7.26 1.62 9.07
CA ILE A 73 -8.14 0.59 8.50
C ILE A 73 -9.51 1.19 8.12
N CYS A 74 -10.10 2.00 9.00
CA CYS A 74 -11.41 2.63 8.76
C CYS A 74 -11.35 3.88 7.87
N GLY A 75 -10.17 4.48 7.72
CA GLY A 75 -10.03 5.85 7.24
C GLY A 75 -9.98 6.00 5.72
N GLU A 76 -10.45 7.16 5.26
CA GLU A 76 -10.65 7.51 3.85
C GLU A 76 -9.36 7.74 3.03
N LYS A 77 -8.15 7.52 3.57
CA LYS A 77 -6.90 7.86 2.85
C LYS A 77 -6.08 6.64 2.44
N ILE A 78 -5.94 5.64 3.31
CA ILE A 78 -5.15 4.42 3.00
C ILE A 78 -6.07 3.40 2.30
N ALA A 79 -7.24 3.12 2.89
CA ALA A 79 -8.25 2.23 2.35
C ALA A 79 -9.10 2.86 1.21
N THR A 80 -8.54 3.79 0.43
CA THR A 80 -9.27 4.37 -0.70
C THR A 80 -9.47 3.32 -1.79
N SER A 81 -10.60 3.41 -2.50
CA SER A 81 -10.81 2.59 -3.69
C SER A 81 -9.65 2.75 -4.68
N TYR A 82 -9.11 3.96 -4.85
CA TYR A 82 -7.96 4.20 -5.74
C TYR A 82 -6.72 3.40 -5.33
N ASN A 83 -6.27 3.54 -4.08
CA ASN A 83 -5.07 2.84 -3.60
C ASN A 83 -5.25 1.33 -3.67
N MET A 84 -6.44 0.82 -3.35
CA MET A 84 -6.71 -0.62 -3.43
C MET A 84 -6.66 -1.15 -4.87
N HIS A 85 -7.19 -0.41 -5.85
CA HIS A 85 -7.05 -0.79 -7.27
C HIS A 85 -5.60 -0.85 -7.73
N VAL A 86 -4.73 0.04 -7.23
CA VAL A 86 -3.30 0.00 -7.54
C VAL A 86 -2.64 -1.18 -6.81
N MET A 87 -2.98 -1.40 -5.54
CA MET A 87 -2.45 -2.49 -4.71
C MET A 87 -2.75 -3.88 -5.29
N TYR A 88 -3.99 -4.13 -5.75
CA TYR A 88 -4.35 -5.39 -6.42
C TYR A 88 -3.49 -5.64 -7.67
N GLN A 89 -3.23 -4.60 -8.45
CA GLN A 89 -2.41 -4.71 -9.65
C GLN A 89 -0.93 -4.93 -9.32
N LEU A 90 -0.41 -4.26 -8.28
CA LEU A 90 0.94 -4.48 -7.78
C LEU A 90 1.14 -5.95 -7.37
N TYR A 91 0.26 -6.48 -6.53
CA TYR A 91 0.32 -7.88 -6.08
C TYR A 91 0.27 -8.87 -7.25
N ALA A 92 -0.64 -8.67 -8.20
CA ALA A 92 -0.76 -9.52 -9.38
C ALA A 92 0.49 -9.47 -10.27
N TYR A 93 1.06 -8.28 -10.46
CA TYR A 93 2.19 -8.06 -11.35
C TYR A 93 3.53 -8.49 -10.72
N ALA A 94 3.73 -8.23 -9.43
CA ALA A 94 4.93 -8.63 -8.69
C ALA A 94 5.14 -10.14 -8.65
N ASN A 95 4.07 -10.95 -8.70
CA ASN A 95 4.17 -12.41 -8.76
C ASN A 95 4.98 -12.92 -9.97
N ARG A 96 5.07 -12.13 -11.06
CA ARG A 96 5.83 -12.46 -12.27
C ARG A 96 7.06 -11.58 -12.49
N ASN A 97 7.31 -10.60 -11.62
CA ASN A 97 8.40 -9.64 -11.77
C ASN A 97 9.26 -9.61 -10.49
N PRO A 98 10.46 -10.25 -10.50
CA PRO A 98 11.33 -10.33 -9.33
C PRO A 98 11.75 -8.97 -8.75
N ALA A 99 11.92 -7.94 -9.58
CA ALA A 99 12.31 -6.61 -9.10
C ALA A 99 11.21 -5.98 -8.24
N LEU A 100 9.94 -6.14 -8.66
CA LEU A 100 8.80 -5.66 -7.88
C LEU A 100 8.55 -6.45 -6.60
N LYS A 101 8.91 -7.74 -6.59
CA LYS A 101 8.88 -8.53 -5.36
C LYS A 101 9.81 -7.94 -4.29
N ILE A 102 11.00 -7.45 -4.68
CA ILE A 102 11.93 -6.80 -3.75
C ILE A 102 11.30 -5.51 -3.20
N ILE A 103 10.69 -4.69 -4.06
CA ILE A 103 10.01 -3.46 -3.66
C ILE A 103 8.91 -3.73 -2.62
N MET A 104 8.13 -4.79 -2.81
CA MET A 104 7.10 -5.19 -1.84
C MET A 104 7.71 -5.67 -0.52
N GLN A 105 8.80 -6.44 -0.57
CA GLN A 105 9.51 -6.89 0.64
C GLN A 105 10.08 -5.70 1.42
N ASP A 106 10.66 -4.72 0.73
CA ASP A 106 11.18 -3.51 1.34
C ASP A 106 10.06 -2.66 1.95
N TRP A 107 8.90 -2.60 1.30
CA TRP A 107 7.72 -1.92 1.85
C TRP A 107 7.25 -2.60 3.15
N MET A 108 7.05 -3.93 3.15
CA MET A 108 6.67 -4.69 4.36
C MET A 108 7.69 -4.52 5.49
N CYS A 109 8.99 -4.51 5.16
CA CYS A 109 10.04 -4.29 6.15
C CYS A 109 9.91 -2.90 6.79
N ARG A 110 9.65 -1.86 5.99
CA ARG A 110 9.48 -0.49 6.48
C ARG A 110 8.23 -0.31 7.34
N SER A 111 7.10 -0.94 7.00
CA SER A 111 5.89 -0.87 7.83
C SER A 111 6.07 -1.58 9.17
N GLN A 112 6.72 -2.74 9.17
CA GLN A 112 7.05 -3.49 10.38
C GLN A 112 8.00 -2.70 11.30
N GLN A 113 9.04 -2.07 10.75
CA GLN A 113 9.95 -1.22 11.52
C GLN A 113 9.26 -0.05 12.23
N VAL A 114 8.23 0.53 11.59
CA VAL A 114 7.43 1.60 12.20
C VAL A 114 6.62 1.05 13.39
N LEU A 115 6.05 -0.15 13.25
CA LEU A 115 5.30 -0.82 14.32
C LEU A 115 6.21 -1.27 15.47
N GLU A 116 7.45 -1.66 15.19
CA GLU A 116 8.43 -2.09 16.19
C GLU A 116 8.80 -0.99 17.21
N ALA A 117 8.46 0.27 16.94
CA ALA A 117 8.56 1.35 17.94
C ALA A 117 7.62 1.15 19.14
N PHE A 118 6.54 0.36 18.98
CA PHE A 118 5.49 0.17 19.99
C PHE A 118 5.24 -1.29 20.36
N PHE A 119 5.64 -2.23 19.51
CA PHE A 119 5.35 -3.66 19.62
C PHE A 119 6.62 -4.50 19.41
N ASP A 120 6.68 -5.70 19.98
CA ASP A 120 7.78 -6.62 19.67
C ASP A 120 7.72 -7.07 18.19
N PRO A 121 8.83 -7.56 17.60
CA PRO A 121 8.89 -7.87 16.17
C PRO A 121 7.86 -8.90 15.68
N ILE A 122 7.44 -9.86 16.53
CA ILE A 122 6.44 -10.86 16.13
C ILE A 122 5.07 -10.21 16.08
N THR A 123 4.72 -9.42 17.09
CA THR A 123 3.47 -8.67 17.14
C THR A 123 3.41 -7.63 16.02
N ALA A 124 4.50 -6.90 15.75
CA ALA A 124 4.59 -5.94 14.64
C ALA A 124 4.31 -6.60 13.28
N ARG A 125 4.92 -7.77 13.03
CA ARG A 125 4.66 -8.54 11.80
C ARG A 125 3.22 -9.05 11.69
N ALA A 126 2.63 -9.48 12.81
CA ALA A 126 1.22 -9.89 12.84
C ALA A 126 0.27 -8.71 12.58
N LEU A 127 0.56 -7.55 13.17
CA LEU A 127 -0.19 -6.32 12.96
C LEU A 127 -0.10 -5.84 11.52
N ASP A 128 1.08 -5.85 10.91
CA ASP A 128 1.30 -5.48 9.50
C ASP A 128 0.39 -6.30 8.57
N ALA A 129 0.41 -7.64 8.73
CA ALA A 129 -0.46 -8.53 7.97
C ALA A 129 -1.95 -8.33 8.25
N PHE A 130 -2.31 -8.07 9.51
CA PHE A 130 -3.70 -7.78 9.91
C PHE A 130 -4.22 -6.48 9.28
N ILE A 131 -3.41 -5.42 9.29
CA ILE A 131 -3.74 -4.12 8.71
C ILE A 131 -3.98 -4.27 7.22
N GLU A 132 -3.07 -4.94 6.53
CA GLU A 132 -3.19 -5.18 5.09
C GLU A 132 -4.45 -5.99 4.77
N GLY A 133 -4.68 -7.11 5.47
CA GLY A 133 -5.86 -7.95 5.27
C GLY A 133 -7.16 -7.20 5.53
N MET A 134 -7.24 -6.43 6.62
CA MET A 134 -8.42 -5.64 6.94
C MET A 134 -8.67 -4.54 5.91
N THR A 135 -7.62 -3.86 5.44
CA THR A 135 -7.74 -2.81 4.40
C THR A 135 -8.24 -3.40 3.07
N LEU A 136 -7.72 -4.56 2.69
CA LEU A 136 -8.10 -5.27 1.47
C LEU A 136 -9.54 -5.77 1.52
N HIS A 137 -9.98 -6.25 2.68
CA HIS A 137 -11.36 -6.65 2.91
C HIS A 137 -12.31 -5.46 3.01
N TYR A 138 -11.90 -4.35 3.62
CA TYR A 138 -12.77 -3.19 3.87
C TYR A 138 -13.41 -2.64 2.59
N VAL A 139 -12.68 -2.59 1.49
CA VAL A 139 -13.19 -2.10 0.20
C VAL A 139 -14.04 -3.13 -0.57
N THR A 140 -13.95 -4.40 -0.22
CA THR A 140 -14.63 -5.51 -0.92
C THR A 140 -15.85 -6.01 -0.15
N ASP A 141 -15.76 -6.00 1.17
CA ASP A 141 -16.76 -6.52 2.08
C ASP A 141 -18.00 -5.62 2.09
N ARG A 142 -19.17 -6.24 2.08
CA ARG A 142 -20.46 -5.56 2.19
C ARG A 142 -20.79 -5.20 3.63
N ASN A 143 -20.11 -5.83 4.60
CA ASN A 143 -20.30 -5.61 6.02
C ASN A 143 -18.94 -5.54 6.75
N PRO A 144 -18.14 -4.49 6.49
CA PRO A 144 -16.83 -4.36 7.12
C PRO A 144 -16.94 -4.32 8.65
N LEU A 145 -15.89 -4.79 9.34
CA LEU A 145 -15.85 -4.75 10.80
C LEU A 145 -16.08 -3.33 11.33
N SER A 146 -16.88 -3.24 12.40
CA SER A 146 -17.05 -1.98 13.09
C SER A 146 -15.72 -1.53 13.70
N ARG A 147 -15.59 -0.22 13.91
CA ARG A 147 -14.43 0.35 14.60
C ARG A 147 -14.19 -0.30 15.97
N GLU A 148 -15.28 -0.61 16.67
CA GLU A 148 -15.24 -1.26 17.99
C GLU A 148 -14.74 -2.71 17.88
N ASP A 149 -15.19 -3.47 16.88
CA ASP A 149 -14.70 -4.83 16.66
C ASP A 149 -13.23 -4.86 16.25
N LEU A 150 -12.78 -3.89 15.45
CA LEU A 150 -11.37 -3.72 15.12
C LEU A 150 -10.51 -3.48 16.35
N ARG A 151 -10.94 -2.60 17.26
CA ARG A 151 -10.26 -2.40 18.56
C ARG A 151 -10.16 -3.68 19.37
N ARG A 152 -11.27 -4.44 19.45
CA ARG A 152 -11.30 -5.72 20.16
C ARG A 152 -10.36 -6.75 19.54
N MET A 153 -10.25 -6.77 18.21
CA MET A 153 -9.34 -7.66 17.51
C MET A 153 -7.88 -7.25 17.74
N LEU A 154 -7.56 -5.96 17.65
CA LEU A 154 -6.22 -5.46 17.96
C LEU A 154 -5.82 -5.77 19.39
N ALA A 155 -6.69 -5.55 20.38
CA ALA A 155 -6.43 -5.89 21.78
C ALA A 155 -6.02 -7.37 21.96
N LYS A 156 -6.65 -8.29 21.21
CA LYS A 156 -6.29 -9.71 21.23
C LYS A 156 -4.93 -10.01 20.58
N ILE A 157 -4.57 -9.28 19.53
CA ILE A 157 -3.29 -9.46 18.81
C ILE A 157 -2.15 -8.91 19.65
N VAL A 158 -2.34 -7.73 20.25
CA VAL A 158 -1.27 -7.07 20.99
C VAL A 158 -1.07 -7.72 22.37
N GLY A 159 -2.13 -8.16 23.04
CA GLY A 159 -2.06 -8.69 24.41
C GLY A 159 -2.19 -7.60 25.47
#